data_AF-K1U2P0-F1
#
_entry.id   AF-K1U2P0-F1
#
_cell.length_a   1.000
_cell.length_b   1.000
_cell.length_c   1.000
_cell.angle_alpha   90.00
_cell.angle_beta   90.00
_cell.angle_gamma   90.00
#
_symmetry.space_group_name_H-M   'P 1'
#
loop_
_entity.id
_entity.type
_entity.pdbx_description
1 polymer ?
#
loop_
_entity_poly.entity_id
_entity_poly.type
_entity_poly.pdbx_seq_one_letter_code
_entity_poly.pdbx_strand_id
1 'polypeptide(L)'
;GGHDIAVATSELMKKYDVAVWAHHGIFCSGPDFDITFGLAHTVEKSAEILVKVLSITPNKLQTIKPDQFRSLAKDFKVTLHEEFLYEK
;
A
#
# COMPACT_ATOMS: atom_id res chain seq x y z
N GLY A 1 8.85 -18.71 7.81
CA GLY A 1 7.69 -18.16 8.53
C GLY A 1 7.68 -18.72 9.93
N GLY A 2 8.16 -17.96 10.91
CA GLY A 2 8.15 -18.35 12.33
C GLY A 2 6.86 -17.93 13.03
N HIS A 3 6.65 -18.39 14.27
CA HIS A 3 5.48 -18.05 15.07
C HIS A 3 5.36 -16.54 15.30
N ASP A 4 6.43 -15.89 15.79
CA ASP A 4 6.38 -14.49 16.19
C ASP A 4 6.04 -13.55 15.03
N ILE A 5 6.59 -13.81 13.83
CA ILE A 5 6.28 -13.00 12.65
C ILE A 5 4.85 -13.24 12.14
N ALA A 6 4.31 -14.45 12.30
CA ALA A 6 2.91 -14.74 11.99
C ALA A 6 1.97 -13.98 12.94
N VAL A 7 2.28 -13.95 14.24
CA VAL A 7 1.53 -13.17 15.24
C VAL A 7 1.62 -11.67 14.96
N ALA A 8 2.82 -11.14 14.68
CA ALA A 8 2.98 -9.73 14.33
C ALA A 8 2.18 -9.35 13.06
N THR A 9 2.14 -10.24 12.07
CA THR A 9 1.38 -10.04 10.83
C THR A 9 -0.12 -10.06 11.09
N SER A 10 -0.62 -11.00 11.91
CA SER A 10 -2.05 -11.07 12.23
C SER A 10 -2.53 -9.85 13.02
N GLU A 11 -1.69 -9.29 13.91
CA GLU A 11 -2.01 -8.04 14.60
C GLU A 11 -2.13 -6.84 13.64
N LEU A 12 -1.23 -6.72 12.66
CA LEU A 12 -1.33 -5.69 11.61
C LEU A 12 -2.58 -5.87 10.74
N MET A 13 -2.93 -7.12 10.42
CA MET A 13 -4.09 -7.47 9.58
C MET A 13 -5.44 -7.12 10.21
N LYS A 14 -5.50 -6.80 11.51
CA LYS A 14 -6.70 -6.23 12.13
C LYS A 14 -6.98 -4.79 11.69
N LYS A 15 -5.96 -4.06 11.22
CA LYS A 15 -6.04 -2.66 10.81
C LYS A 15 -5.82 -2.46 9.31
N TYR A 16 -5.03 -3.31 8.66
CA TYR A 16 -4.62 -3.16 7.27
C TYR A 16 -4.78 -4.45 6.48
N ASP A 17 -5.33 -4.37 5.28
CA ASP A 17 -5.48 -5.53 4.39
C ASP A 17 -4.17 -5.93 3.69
N VAL A 18 -3.09 -5.17 3.90
CA VAL A 18 -1.77 -5.40 3.30
C VAL A 18 -0.68 -5.25 4.37
N ALA A 19 0.20 -6.24 4.48
CA ALA A 19 1.39 -6.17 5.34
C ALA A 19 2.65 -6.49 4.53
N VAL A 20 3.68 -5.64 4.67
CA VAL A 20 4.96 -5.82 3.99
C VAL A 20 5.95 -6.45 4.95
N TRP A 21 6.56 -7.56 4.54
CA TRP A 21 7.71 -8.13 5.21
C TRP A 21 8.97 -7.62 4.54
N ALA A 22 9.72 -6.79 5.27
CA ALA A 22 10.98 -6.25 4.79
C ALA A 22 11.89 -7.38 4.29
N HIS A 23 12.42 -7.20 3.07
CA HIS A 23 13.29 -8.16 2.38
C HIS A 23 12.67 -9.52 2.01
N HIS A 24 11.33 -9.67 2.02
CA HIS A 24 10.70 -10.93 1.63
C HIS A 24 9.54 -10.74 0.64
N GLY A 25 8.44 -10.12 1.06
CA GLY A 25 7.22 -10.05 0.25
C GLY A 25 6.06 -9.38 0.98
N ILE A 26 4.84 -9.63 0.53
CA ILE A 26 3.62 -9.05 1.11
C ILE A 26 2.60 -10.12 1.48
N PHE A 27 1.76 -9.80 2.46
CA PHE A 27 0.51 -10.49 2.76
C PHE A 27 -0.65 -9.59 2.35
N CYS A 28 -1.68 -10.17 1.73
CA CYS A 28 -2.91 -9.48 1.36
C CYS A 28 -4.12 -10.26 1.86
N SER A 29 -5.17 -9.56 2.30
CA SER A 29 -6.45 -10.13 2.70
C SER A 29 -7.60 -9.50 1.93
N GLY A 30 -8.65 -10.27 1.69
CA GLY A 30 -9.83 -9.84 0.96
C GLY A 30 -10.95 -10.87 1.06
N PRO A 31 -12.18 -10.52 0.64
CA PRO A 31 -13.37 -11.36 0.78
C PRO A 31 -13.35 -12.60 -0.14
N ASP A 32 -12.63 -12.53 -1.25
CA ASP A 32 -12.48 -13.61 -2.21
C ASP A 32 -11.13 -13.54 -2.93
N PHE A 33 -10.86 -14.51 -3.79
CA PHE A 33 -9.59 -14.61 -4.52
C PHE A 33 -9.34 -13.43 -5.44
N ASP A 34 -10.34 -12.99 -6.22
CA ASP A 34 -10.16 -11.95 -7.23
C ASP A 34 -9.87 -10.60 -6.57
N ILE A 35 -10.58 -10.26 -5.49
CA ILE A 35 -10.33 -9.04 -4.73
C ILE A 35 -8.96 -9.11 -4.03
N THR A 36 -8.61 -10.23 -3.41
CA THR A 36 -7.32 -10.39 -2.70
C THR A 36 -6.14 -10.32 -3.67
N PHE A 37 -6.23 -11.02 -4.80
CA PHE A 37 -5.19 -11.02 -5.83
C PHE A 37 -5.11 -9.66 -6.53
N GLY A 38 -6.25 -9.03 -6.82
CA GLY A 38 -6.32 -7.68 -7.36
C GLY A 38 -5.69 -6.64 -6.45
N LEU A 39 -5.90 -6.75 -5.13
CA LEU A 39 -5.25 -5.89 -4.13
C LEU A 39 -3.72 -6.08 -4.16
N ALA A 40 -3.24 -7.33 -4.12
CA ALA A 40 -1.81 -7.63 -4.19
C ALA A 40 -1.17 -7.06 -5.46
N HIS A 41 -1.82 -7.25 -6.61
CA HIS A 41 -1.33 -6.77 -7.90
C HIS A 41 -1.35 -5.23 -8.00
N THR A 42 -2.33 -4.56 -7.39
CA THR A 42 -2.40 -3.09 -7.35
C THR A 42 -1.23 -2.50 -6.55
N VAL A 43 -0.93 -3.08 -5.39
CA VAL A 43 0.21 -2.69 -4.55
C VAL A 43 1.53 -2.92 -5.30
N GLU A 44 1.71 -4.11 -5.85
CA GLU A 44 2.91 -4.47 -6.63
C GLU A 44 3.09 -3.54 -7.83
N LYS A 45 2.01 -3.21 -8.56
CA LYS A 45 2.11 -2.31 -9.70
C LYS A 45 2.56 -0.91 -9.30
N SER A 46 2.07 -0.39 -8.19
CA SER A 46 2.51 0.90 -7.64
C SER A 46 4.00 0.85 -7.23
N ALA A 47 4.45 -0.26 -6.63
CA ALA A 47 5.85 -0.46 -6.27
C ALA A 47 6.76 -0.52 -7.52
N GLU A 48 6.36 -1.26 -8.56
CA GLU A 48 7.07 -1.34 -9.85
C GLU A 48 7.26 0.05 -10.47
N ILE A 49 6.22 0.88 -10.48
CA ILE A 49 6.29 2.26 -10.98
C ILE A 49 7.29 3.07 -10.14
N LEU A 50 7.24 2.94 -8.81
CA LEU A 50 8.15 3.65 -7.92
C LEU A 50 9.61 3.25 -8.17
N VAL A 51 9.90 1.95 -8.31
CA VAL A 51 11.23 1.44 -8.65
C VAL A 51 11.72 2.08 -9.93
N LYS A 52 10.92 2.06 -11.01
CA LYS A 52 11.28 2.66 -12.31
C LYS A 52 11.57 4.15 -12.20
N VAL A 53 10.76 4.89 -11.45
CA VAL A 53 10.99 6.33 -11.23
C VAL A 53 12.31 6.56 -10.49
N LEU A 54 12.55 5.83 -9.40
CA LEU A 54 13.75 5.98 -8.57
C LEU A 54 15.04 5.47 -9.25
N SER A 55 14.90 4.57 -10.23
CA SER A 55 16.03 4.15 -11.08
C SER A 55 16.46 5.23 -12.08
N ILE A 56 15.61 6.21 -12.39
CA ILE A 56 15.91 7.31 -13.32
C ILE A 56 16.37 8.57 -12.58
N THR A 57 15.74 8.88 -11.45
CA THR A 57 16.02 10.08 -10.64
C THR A 57 15.97 9.73 -9.17
N PRO A 58 16.87 10.27 -8.31
CA PRO A 58 16.86 9.95 -6.88
C PRO A 58 15.57 10.38 -6.16
N ASN A 59 14.80 11.31 -6.75
CA ASN A 59 13.55 11.82 -6.18
C ASN A 59 12.46 11.95 -7.25
N LYS A 60 11.19 11.86 -6.83
CA LYS A 60 10.05 12.16 -7.69
C LYS A 60 10.03 13.66 -8.01
N LEU A 61 10.13 14.03 -9.30
CA LEU A 61 10.05 15.44 -9.73
C LEU A 61 8.66 16.05 -9.54
N GLN A 62 7.63 15.21 -9.61
CA GLN A 62 6.23 15.55 -9.35
C GLN A 62 5.52 14.32 -8.79
N THR A 63 4.52 14.53 -7.93
CA THR A 63 3.72 13.45 -7.35
C THR A 63 2.35 13.94 -6.92
N ILE A 64 1.43 13.01 -6.67
CA ILE A 64 0.09 13.31 -6.19
C ILE A 64 0.20 13.86 -4.75
N LYS A 65 -0.35 15.04 -4.53
CA LYS A 65 -0.33 15.73 -3.22
C LYS A 65 -1.43 15.17 -2.29
N PRO A 66 -1.27 15.32 -0.95
CA PRO A 66 -2.30 14.91 0.02
C PRO A 66 -3.71 15.39 -0.31
N ASP A 67 -3.89 16.67 -0.69
CA ASP A 67 -5.21 17.21 -1.03
C ASP A 67 -5.80 16.64 -2.32
N GLN A 68 -4.96 16.21 -3.25
CA GLN A 68 -5.41 15.52 -4.46
C GLN A 68 -5.91 14.11 -4.12
N PHE A 69 -5.27 13.42 -3.16
CA PHE A 69 -5.81 12.17 -2.62
C PHE A 69 -7.13 12.39 -1.87
N ARG A 70 -7.27 13.45 -1.07
CA ARG A 70 -8.53 13.79 -0.39
C ARG A 70 -9.66 14.08 -1.37
N SER A 71 -9.35 14.79 -2.45
CA SER A 71 -10.30 15.05 -3.54
C SER A 71 -10.75 13.75 -4.19
N LEU A 72 -9.82 12.85 -4.51
CA LEU A 72 -10.12 11.52 -5.06
C LEU A 72 -10.99 10.68 -4.11
N ALA A 73 -10.68 10.69 -2.80
CA ALA A 73 -11.42 9.94 -1.80
C ALA A 73 -12.90 10.37 -1.73
N LYS A 74 -13.17 11.68 -1.87
CA LYS A 74 -14.53 12.22 -1.94
C LYS A 74 -15.31 11.64 -3.11
N ASP A 75 -14.71 11.59 -4.29
CA ASP A 75 -15.36 11.11 -5.51
C ASP A 75 -15.64 9.60 -5.45
N PHE A 76 -14.72 8.82 -4.87
CA PHE A 76 -14.85 7.38 -4.67
C PHE A 76 -15.63 7.00 -3.40
N LYS A 77 -16.02 7.98 -2.57
CA LYS A 77 -16.75 7.81 -1.29
C LYS A 77 -16.02 6.87 -0.31
N VAL A 78 -14.70 7.01 -0.23
CA VAL A 78 -13.85 6.24 0.69
C VAL A 78 -13.22 7.16 1.75
N THR A 79 -12.85 6.59 2.90
CA THR A 79 -12.10 7.30 3.93
C THR A 79 -10.63 6.91 3.85
N LEU A 80 -9.73 7.89 3.86
CA LEU A 80 -8.29 7.65 3.84
C LEU A 80 -7.71 7.67 5.26
N HIS A 81 -6.66 6.89 5.47
CA HIS A 81 -5.85 6.94 6.68
C HIS A 81 -4.97 8.21 6.65
N GLU A 82 -5.37 9.25 7.40
CA GLU A 82 -4.66 10.55 7.43
C GLU A 82 -3.20 10.43 7.88
N GLU A 83 -2.84 9.40 8.65
CA GLU A 83 -1.45 9.10 9.05
C GLU A 83 -0.50 8.87 7.86
N PHE A 84 -1.03 8.57 6.67
CA PHE A 84 -0.24 8.39 5.44
C PHE A 84 -0.28 9.59 4.49
N LEU A 85 -1.01 10.66 4.84
CA LEU A 85 -1.19 11.86 4.01
C LEU A 85 -0.31 13.03 4.49
N TYR A 86 1.01 12.86 4.39
CA TYR A 86 2.00 13.87 4.77
C TYR A 86 2.70 14.50 3.55
N GLU A 87 3.16 15.75 3.70
CA GLU A 87 4.06 16.37 2.72
C GLU A 87 5.44 15.70 2.79
N LYS A 88 6.01 15.39 1.62
CA LYS A 88 7.30 14.72 1.47
C LYS A 88 8.41 15.70 1.16
#